data_AF-A0A533ZWM4-F1
#
_entry.id   AF-A0A533ZWM4-F1
#
_cell.length_a   1.000
_cell.length_b   1.000
_cell.length_c   1.000
_cell.angle_alpha   90.00
_cell.angle_beta   90.00
_cell.angle_gamma   90.00
#
_symmetry.space_group_name_H-M   'P 1'
#
loop_
_entity.id
_entity.type
_entity.pdbx_description
1 polymer ?
#
loop_
_entity_poly.entity_id
_entity_poly.type
_entity_poly.pdbx_seq_one_letter_code
_entity_poly.pdbx_strand_id
1 'polypeptide(L)'
;MSSTLTAADFENLPDHRMTLAHGEQRLTLDVANEPFAITLRDTGARQSLRQGNYRYEHPVRGALDLFTVPLGPDGKGMVYEITFN
;
A
#
# COMPACT_ATOMS: atom_id res chain seq x y z
N MET A 1 -11.79 15.85 -15.63
CA MET A 1 -10.49 15.21 -15.92
C MET A 1 -9.93 14.76 -14.58
N SER A 2 -9.85 13.45 -14.31
CA SER A 2 -9.31 12.93 -13.06
C SER A 2 -7.78 12.92 -13.17
N SER A 3 -7.08 13.74 -12.39
CA SER A 3 -5.62 13.69 -12.28
C SER A 3 -5.26 12.50 -11.39
N THR A 4 -5.10 11.33 -11.98
CA THR A 4 -4.62 10.15 -11.27
C THR A 4 -3.13 10.33 -11.01
N LEU A 5 -2.75 10.45 -9.74
CA LEU A 5 -1.35 10.41 -9.32
C LEU A 5 -0.81 8.98 -9.47
N THR A 6 0.43 8.87 -9.90
CA THR A 6 1.18 7.62 -10.08
C THR A 6 2.39 7.61 -9.16
N ALA A 7 3.00 6.46 -8.91
CA ALA A 7 4.25 6.38 -8.12
C ALA A 7 5.37 7.27 -8.72
N ALA A 8 5.43 7.37 -10.05
CA ALA A 8 6.41 8.20 -10.75
C ALA A 8 6.27 9.71 -10.42
N ASP A 9 5.09 10.18 -10.03
CA ASP A 9 4.90 11.57 -9.60
C ASP A 9 5.58 11.87 -8.25
N PHE A 10 5.84 10.83 -7.45
CA PHE A 10 6.51 10.94 -6.15
C PHE A 10 8.03 10.72 -6.25
N GLU A 11 8.48 9.88 -7.18
CA GLU A 11 9.91 9.67 -7.47
C GLU A 11 10.61 10.95 -7.93
N ASN A 12 9.87 11.87 -8.57
CA ASN A 12 10.40 13.10 -9.14
C ASN A 12 10.19 14.35 -8.25
N LEU A 13 9.84 14.16 -6.97
CA LEU A 13 9.65 15.27 -6.06
C LEU A 13 10.97 16.02 -5.80
N PRO A 14 10.97 17.37 -5.81
CA PRO A 14 12.12 18.15 -5.36
C PRO A 14 12.54 17.73 -3.94
N ASP A 15 13.83 17.42 -3.78
CA ASP A 15 14.42 16.93 -2.54
C ASP A 15 13.74 15.69 -1.93
N HIS A 16 12.91 14.97 -2.70
CA HIS A 16 12.07 13.86 -2.22
C HIS A 16 11.21 14.26 -1.01
N ARG A 17 10.64 15.47 -1.03
CA ARG A 17 9.85 16.00 0.10
C ARG A 17 8.43 16.37 -0.30
N MET A 18 7.51 16.20 0.65
CA MET A 18 6.13 16.63 0.54
C MET A 18 5.69 17.38 1.80
N THR A 19 4.79 18.36 1.63
CA THR A 19 4.16 19.04 2.77
C THR A 19 2.78 18.46 3.03
N LEU A 20 2.59 17.88 4.22
CA LEU A 20 1.27 17.52 4.73
C LEU A 20 0.67 18.73 5.44
N ALA A 21 -0.52 19.16 5.00
CA ALA A 21 -1.34 20.13 5.71
C ALA A 21 -2.37 19.40 6.58
N HIS A 22 -2.31 19.62 7.90
CA HIS A 22 -3.25 19.04 8.86
C HIS A 22 -3.75 20.12 9.83
N GLY A 23 -4.95 20.65 9.57
CA GLY A 23 -5.43 21.85 10.27
C GLY A 23 -4.52 23.05 9.99
N GLU A 24 -4.05 23.72 11.05
CA GLU A 24 -3.08 24.81 10.95
C GLU A 24 -1.62 24.32 10.83
N GLN A 25 -1.36 23.02 11.05
CA GLN A 25 -0.01 22.47 11.01
C GLN A 25 0.44 22.19 9.58
N ARG A 26 1.73 22.41 9.33
CA ARG A 26 2.44 21.98 8.14
C ARG A 26 3.63 21.13 8.52
N LEU A 27 3.65 19.90 8.04
CA LEU A 27 4.71 18.93 8.29
C LEU A 27 5.45 18.68 6.98
N THR A 28 6.77 18.82 7.00
CA THR A 28 7.63 18.37 5.90
C THR A 28 7.93 16.89 6.10
N LEU A 29 7.56 16.07 5.13
CA LEU A 29 7.77 14.62 5.13
C LEU A 29 8.80 14.29 4.06
N ASP A 30 9.78 13.46 4.42
CA ASP A 30 10.67 12.84 3.43
C ASP A 30 9.95 11.63 2.81
N VAL A 31 10.00 11.53 1.49
CA VAL A 31 9.41 10.45 0.70
C VAL A 31 10.49 9.40 0.47
N ALA A 32 10.28 8.21 1.01
CA ALA A 32 11.15 7.06 0.77
C ALA A 32 10.75 6.36 -0.54
N ASN A 33 11.74 6.04 -1.38
CA ASN A 33 11.53 5.37 -2.68
C ASN A 33 11.65 3.84 -2.61
N GLU A 34 11.79 3.25 -1.42
CA GLU A 34 11.86 1.79 -1.31
C GLU A 34 10.45 1.18 -1.39
N PRO A 35 10.27 0.04 -2.09
CA PRO A 35 8.99 -0.65 -2.12
C PRO A 35 8.67 -1.16 -0.72
N PHE A 36 7.88 -0.38 0.00
CA PHE A 36 7.38 -0.69 1.32
C PHE A 36 6.13 -1.56 1.26
N ALA A 37 5.73 -2.02 0.06
CA ALA A 37 4.52 -2.81 -0.11
C ALA A 37 4.67 -3.95 -1.12
N ILE A 38 3.90 -5.02 -0.92
CA ILE A 38 3.72 -6.09 -1.91
C ILE A 38 2.26 -6.22 -2.29
N THR A 39 2.00 -6.44 -3.57
CA THR A 39 0.67 -6.73 -4.08
C THR A 39 0.43 -8.24 -4.13
N LEU A 40 -0.67 -8.68 -3.52
CA LEU A 40 -1.15 -10.06 -3.57
C LEU A 40 -2.43 -10.12 -4.40
N ARG A 41 -2.61 -11.22 -5.13
CA ARG A 41 -3.87 -11.51 -5.82
C ARG A 41 -4.45 -12.80 -5.28
N ASP A 42 -5.73 -12.79 -4.95
CA ASP A 42 -6.43 -14.04 -4.70
C ASP A 42 -6.62 -14.83 -6.01
N THR A 43 -6.77 -16.15 -5.88
CA THR A 43 -7.02 -17.05 -7.02
C THR A 43 -8.39 -17.71 -6.96
N GLY A 44 -9.34 -17.12 -6.24
CA GLY A 44 -10.68 -17.68 -6.05
C GLY A 44 -11.32 -17.38 -4.70
N ALA A 45 -10.97 -16.27 -4.05
CA ALA A 45 -11.64 -15.90 -2.81
C ALA A 45 -13.12 -15.61 -3.09
N ARG A 46 -14.01 -16.22 -2.29
CA ARG A 46 -15.47 -16.00 -2.44
C ARG A 46 -15.92 -14.62 -1.95
N GLN A 47 -15.09 -13.98 -1.12
CA GLN A 47 -15.37 -12.68 -0.52
C GLN A 47 -14.09 -11.88 -0.42
N SER A 48 -14.22 -10.57 -0.61
CA SER A 48 -13.14 -9.60 -0.38
C SER A 48 -12.90 -9.45 1.12
N LEU A 49 -11.64 -9.51 1.53
CA LEU A 49 -11.24 -9.15 2.89
C LEU A 49 -11.31 -7.64 3.08
N ARG A 50 -11.68 -7.21 4.29
CA ARG A 50 -11.61 -5.80 4.68
C ARG A 50 -10.17 -5.41 4.97
N GLN A 51 -9.92 -4.11 5.06
CA GLN A 51 -8.64 -3.62 5.55
C GLN A 51 -8.41 -4.04 7.01
N GLY A 52 -7.22 -4.52 7.36
CA GLY A 52 -6.89 -4.91 8.72
C GLY A 52 -5.61 -5.74 8.85
N ASN A 53 -5.30 -6.15 10.08
CA ASN A 53 -4.18 -7.05 10.37
C ASN A 53 -4.60 -8.50 10.16
N TYR A 54 -3.83 -9.24 9.35
CA TYR A 54 -4.04 -10.65 9.07
C TYR A 54 -2.77 -11.45 9.32
N ARG A 55 -2.95 -12.68 9.76
CA ARG A 55 -1.86 -13.63 9.95
C ARG A 55 -1.55 -14.34 8.62
N TYR A 56 -0.33 -14.16 8.13
CA TYR A 56 0.23 -14.83 6.97
C TYR A 56 1.22 -15.90 7.41
N GLU A 57 1.16 -17.08 6.81
CA GLU A 57 2.13 -18.16 7.06
C GLU A 57 3.23 -18.11 5.99
N HIS A 58 4.38 -17.52 6.31
CA HIS A 58 5.53 -17.46 5.40
C HIS A 58 6.33 -18.78 5.45
N PRO A 59 6.58 -19.46 4.32
CA PRO A 59 7.16 -20.82 4.30
C PRO A 59 8.50 -20.98 5.05
N VAL A 60 9.30 -19.91 5.12
CA VAL A 60 10.63 -19.94 5.76
C VAL A 60 10.67 -19.18 7.10
N ARG A 61 9.77 -18.21 7.30
CA ARG A 61 9.82 -17.27 8.44
C ARG A 61 8.75 -17.56 9.48
N GLY A 62 7.84 -18.49 9.20
CA GLY A 62 6.69 -18.78 10.03
C GLY A 62 5.63 -17.68 9.90
N ALA A 63 4.83 -17.54 10.95
CA ALA A 63 3.71 -16.63 10.94
C ALA A 63 4.11 -15.15 11.06
N LEU A 64 3.46 -14.30 10.27
CA LEU A 64 3.65 -12.86 10.23
C LEU A 64 2.28 -12.20 10.36
N ASP A 65 2.13 -11.27 11.31
CA ASP A 65 0.94 -10.43 11.40
C ASP A 65 1.18 -9.16 10.56
N LEU A 66 0.51 -9.05 9.42
CA LEU A 66 0.73 -8.02 8.42
C LEU A 66 -0.55 -7.21 8.19
N PHE A 67 -0.38 -5.91 7.94
CA PHE A 67 -1.50 -5.04 7.59
C PHE A 67 -1.82 -5.15 6.10
N THR A 68 -3.07 -5.47 5.79
CA THR A 68 -3.55 -5.74 4.43
C THR A 68 -4.62 -4.74 4.04
N VAL A 69 -4.52 -4.19 2.84
CA VAL A 69 -5.47 -3.25 2.24
C VAL A 69 -6.07 -3.86 0.98
N PRO A 70 -7.41 -3.95 0.85
CA PRO A 70 -8.04 -4.35 -0.40
C PRO A 70 -7.92 -3.24 -1.46
N LEU A 71 -7.34 -3.55 -2.62
CA LEU A 71 -7.23 -2.63 -3.77
C LEU A 71 -8.40 -2.75 -4.77
N GLY A 72 -9.15 -3.85 -4.70
CA GLY A 72 -10.26 -4.14 -5.61
C GLY A 72 -9.92 -5.24 -6.62
N PRO A 73 -10.91 -5.70 -7.40
CA PRO A 73 -10.67 -6.72 -8.42
C PRO A 73 -10.00 -6.15 -9.68
N ASP A 74 -9.09 -6.91 -10.29
CA ASP A 74 -8.37 -6.53 -11.53
C ASP A 74 -8.78 -7.36 -12.77
N GLY A 75 -9.91 -8.05 -12.68
CA GLY A 75 -10.39 -8.99 -13.70
C GLY A 75 -9.82 -10.40 -13.60
N LYS A 76 -8.81 -10.63 -12.72
CA LYS A 76 -8.26 -11.98 -12.44
C LYS A 76 -8.52 -12.46 -11.01
N GLY A 77 -8.90 -11.58 -10.10
CA GLY A 77 -9.22 -11.88 -8.71
C GLY A 77 -9.26 -10.60 -7.88
N MET A 78 -9.52 -10.69 -6.58
CA MET A 78 -9.33 -9.55 -5.67
C MET A 78 -7.84 -9.30 -5.48
N VAL A 79 -7.46 -8.03 -5.56
CA VAL A 79 -6.10 -7.57 -5.31
C VAL A 79 -6.02 -6.96 -3.92
N TYR A 80 -4.94 -7.25 -3.23
CA TYR A 80 -4.60 -6.71 -1.92
C TYR A 80 -3.19 -6.14 -1.94
N GLU A 81 -2.96 -5.16 -1.09
CA GLU A 81 -1.64 -4.64 -0.78
C GLU A 81 -1.29 -4.99 0.66
N ILE A 82 -0.05 -5.42 0.90
CA ILE A 82 0.53 -5.50 2.23
C ILE A 82 1.56 -4.40 2.35
N THR A 83 1.48 -3.64 3.44
CA THR A 83 2.45 -2.59 3.80
C THR A 83 3.41 -3.12 4.87
N PHE A 84 4.70 -2.89 4.68
CA PHE A 84 5.76 -3.11 5.65
C PHE A 84 6.14 -1.77 6.29
N ASN A 85 6.29 -1.76 7.62
CA ASN A 85 6.76 -0.60 8.39
C ASN A 85 8.27 -0.68 8.64
#